data_AF-A0A1C6H0L8-F1
#
_entry.id   AF-A0A1C6H0L8-F1
#
_cell.length_a   1.000
_cell.length_b   1.000
_cell.length_c   1.000
_cell.angle_alpha   90.00
_cell.angle_beta   90.00
_cell.angle_gamma   90.00
#
_symmetry.space_group_name_H-M   'P 1'
#
loop_
_entity.id
_entity.type
_entity.pdbx_description
1 polymer ?
#
loop_
_entity_poly.entity_id
_entity_poly.type
_entity_poly.pdbx_seq_one_letter_code
_entity_poly.pdbx_strand_id
1 'polypeptide(L)'
;MSAEGNPGINQLARTLAGRMREHQNQVETDLASDFGVINGNMSLSTNRFPTPFPPGSYYVCRYAAGMRLATTDRAAVNLPGLQPGDHVLVVWVANDPVVVDVITR
;
A
#
# COMPACT_ATOMS: atom_id res chain seq x y z
N MET A 1 -51.41 -8.57 1.54
CA MET A 1 -50.62 -9.79 1.28
C MET A 1 -49.17 -9.42 1.49
N SER A 2 -48.60 -9.89 2.59
CA SER A 2 -47.37 -9.40 3.18
C SER A 2 -46.16 -9.71 2.31
N ALA A 3 -45.31 -8.72 2.06
CA ALA A 3 -43.95 -8.93 1.60
C ALA A 3 -43.10 -9.46 2.77
N GLU A 4 -43.34 -10.70 3.20
CA GLU A 4 -42.49 -11.37 4.17
C GLU A 4 -41.20 -11.78 3.45
N GLY A 5 -40.20 -10.90 3.53
CA GLY A 5 -38.88 -11.14 2.97
C GLY A 5 -38.27 -12.44 3.48
N ASN A 6 -37.66 -13.20 2.57
CA ASN A 6 -37.07 -14.52 2.83
C ASN A 6 -36.10 -14.46 4.04
N PRO A 7 -36.42 -15.15 5.16
CA PRO A 7 -35.62 -15.15 6.38
C PRO A 7 -34.16 -15.55 6.14
N GLY A 8 -33.90 -16.49 5.22
CA GLY A 8 -32.56 -16.95 4.90
C GLY A 8 -31.72 -15.89 4.17
N ILE A 9 -32.33 -15.16 3.22
CA ILE A 9 -31.65 -14.04 2.53
C ILE A 9 -31.35 -12.91 3.51
N ASN A 10 -32.28 -12.63 4.42
CA ASN A 10 -32.08 -11.63 5.47
C ASN A 10 -30.96 -12.03 6.44
N GLN A 11 -30.84 -13.31 6.79
CA GLN A 11 -29.76 -13.82 7.63
C GLN A 11 -28.42 -13.72 6.91
N LEU A 12 -28.34 -14.16 5.65
CA LEU A 12 -27.13 -14.07 4.84
C LEU A 12 -26.67 -12.61 4.67
N ALA A 13 -27.59 -11.70 4.34
CA ALA A 13 -27.28 -10.27 4.19
C ALA A 13 -26.72 -9.68 5.49
N ARG A 14 -27.29 -10.05 6.65
CA ARG A 14 -26.78 -9.61 7.96
C ARG A 14 -25.41 -10.20 8.26
N THR A 15 -25.17 -11.47 7.97
CA THR A 15 -23.86 -12.12 8.15
C THR A 15 -22.81 -11.48 7.27
N LEU A 16 -23.09 -11.26 5.99
CA LEU A 16 -22.18 -10.59 5.05
C LEU A 16 -21.88 -9.16 5.51
N ALA A 17 -22.90 -8.39 5.88
CA ALA A 17 -22.70 -7.04 6.41
C ALA A 17 -21.90 -7.03 7.73
N GLY A 18 -22.11 -8.03 8.59
CA GLY A 18 -21.32 -8.22 9.81
C GLY A 18 -19.84 -8.49 9.51
N ARG A 19 -19.57 -9.46 8.64
CA ARG A 19 -18.21 -9.82 8.21
C ARG A 19 -17.48 -8.67 7.52
N MET A 20 -18.17 -7.93 6.65
CA MET A 20 -17.59 -6.77 5.97
C MET A 20 -17.16 -5.69 6.96
N ARG A 21 -17.98 -5.39 7.99
CA ARG A 21 -17.60 -4.43 9.03
C ARG A 21 -16.44 -4.90 9.89
N GLU A 22 -16.45 -6.18 10.30
CA GLU A 22 -15.34 -6.78 11.06
C GLU A 22 -14.02 -6.68 10.30
N HIS A 23 -14.04 -7.03 9.00
CA HIS A 23 -12.86 -6.98 8.15
C HIS A 23 -12.39 -5.54 7.87
N GLN A 24 -13.31 -4.59 7.69
CA GLN A 24 -12.97 -3.19 7.47
C GLN A 24 -12.29 -2.56 8.69
N ASN A 25 -12.80 -2.83 9.90
CA ASN A 25 -12.22 -2.30 11.14
C ASN A 25 -10.82 -2.85 11.43
N GLN A 26 -10.52 -4.09 10.99
CA GLN A 26 -9.17 -4.67 11.13
C GLN A 26 -8.17 -4.04 10.14
N VAL A 27 -8.61 -3.76 8.91
CA VAL A 27 -7.77 -3.14 7.87
C VAL A 27 -7.38 -1.69 8.22
N GLU A 28 -8.23 -0.95 8.93
CA GLU A 28 -7.91 0.44 9.34
C GLU A 28 -6.79 0.54 10.39
N THR A 29 -6.55 -0.51 11.18
CA THR A 29 -5.60 -0.48 12.31
C THR A 29 -4.29 -1.21 12.06
N ASP A 30 -4.19 -2.00 10.99
CA ASP A 30 -3.04 -2.88 10.75
C ASP A 30 -2.10 -2.25 9.72
N LEU A 31 -1.02 -1.63 10.21
CA LEU A 31 0.12 -1.22 9.38
C LEU A 31 0.86 -2.50 8.96
N ALA A 32 0.42 -3.11 7.87
CA ALA A 32 1.09 -4.28 7.32
C ALA A 32 2.32 -3.85 6.52
N SER A 33 3.47 -4.47 6.78
CA SER A 33 4.66 -4.37 5.94
C SER A 33 4.63 -5.41 4.82
N ASP A 34 5.17 -5.05 3.67
CA ASP A 34 5.28 -5.89 2.48
C ASP A 34 6.58 -5.56 1.73
N PHE A 35 6.97 -6.43 0.80
CA PHE A 35 8.05 -6.16 -0.15
C PHE A 35 7.47 -5.95 -1.55
N GLY A 36 8.21 -5.18 -2.35
CA GLY A 36 7.84 -4.93 -3.73
C GLY A 36 9.04 -4.73 -4.64
N VAL A 37 8.73 -4.56 -5.92
CA VAL A 37 9.70 -4.24 -6.98
C VAL A 37 9.14 -3.11 -7.83
N ILE A 38 10.00 -2.15 -8.16
CA ILE A 38 9.68 -1.08 -9.11
C ILE A 38 9.97 -1.57 -10.52
N ASN A 39 8.94 -1.66 -11.35
CA ASN A 39 9.05 -2.19 -12.69
C ASN A 39 9.62 -1.16 -13.68
N GLY A 40 9.94 -1.61 -14.90
CA GLY A 40 10.49 -0.79 -15.99
C GLY A 40 9.70 0.50 -16.29
N ASN A 41 8.38 0.47 -16.11
CA ASN A 41 7.49 1.60 -16.33
C ASN A 41 7.17 2.40 -15.05
N MET A 42 7.96 2.24 -13.98
CA MET A 42 7.72 2.80 -12.64
C MET A 42 6.43 2.32 -11.96
N SER A 43 5.80 1.23 -12.43
CA SER A 43 4.73 0.59 -11.65
C SER A 43 5.30 -0.16 -10.44
N LEU A 44 4.55 -0.22 -9.35
CA LEU A 44 4.91 -0.95 -8.15
C LEU A 44 4.21 -2.32 -8.15
N SER A 45 4.98 -3.40 -8.20
CA SER A 45 4.48 -4.74 -7.86
C SER A 45 4.74 -5.01 -6.38
N THR A 46 3.72 -5.44 -5.64
CA THR A 46 3.88 -5.89 -4.25
C THR A 46 3.63 -7.40 -4.15
N ASN A 47 4.12 -8.06 -3.12
CA ASN A 47 3.87 -9.51 -2.98
C ASN A 47 2.42 -9.80 -2.61
N ARG A 48 1.73 -8.86 -1.94
CA ARG A 48 0.35 -9.04 -1.49
C ARG A 48 -0.69 -8.93 -2.61
N PHE A 49 -0.40 -8.22 -3.70
CA PHE A 49 -1.35 -7.99 -4.78
C PHE A 49 -0.82 -8.46 -6.14
N PRO A 50 -1.61 -9.22 -6.92
CA PRO A 50 -1.17 -9.76 -8.20
C PRO A 50 -1.12 -8.72 -9.33
N THR A 51 -1.77 -7.56 -9.16
CA THR A 51 -1.83 -6.50 -10.16
C THR A 51 -0.90 -5.34 -9.78
N PRO A 52 0.05 -4.94 -10.64
CA PRO A 52 0.93 -3.80 -10.37
C PRO A 52 0.17 -2.48 -10.27
N PHE A 53 0.58 -1.62 -9.33
CA PHE A 53 0.08 -0.26 -9.18
C PHE A 53 0.77 0.66 -10.20
N PRO A 54 0.03 1.41 -11.03
CA PRO A 54 0.67 2.30 -11.99
C PRO A 54 1.38 3.48 -11.30
N PRO A 55 2.30 4.17 -12.01
CA PRO A 55 2.97 5.35 -11.49
C PRO A 55 1.96 6.39 -10.98
N GLY A 56 2.20 6.93 -9.79
CA GLY A 56 1.32 7.91 -9.16
C GLY A 56 0.13 7.31 -8.38
N SER A 57 -0.06 5.99 -8.40
CA SER A 57 -1.06 5.29 -7.58
C SER A 57 -0.50 4.70 -6.29
N TYR A 58 0.70 5.11 -5.91
CA TYR A 58 1.36 4.76 -4.66
C TYR A 58 2.13 5.96 -4.12
N TYR A 59 2.36 6.00 -2.82
CA TYR A 59 3.13 7.06 -2.18
C TYR A 59 4.60 6.65 -2.04
N VAL A 60 5.50 7.64 -2.05
CA VAL A 60 6.94 7.41 -1.83
C VAL A 60 7.41 8.35 -0.73
N CYS A 61 8.08 7.78 0.27
CA CYS A 61 8.76 8.56 1.30
C CYS A 61 9.80 9.48 0.67
N ARG A 62 9.89 10.70 1.20
CA ARG A 62 10.65 11.80 0.57
C ARG A 62 12.11 11.46 0.28
N TYR A 63 12.74 10.65 1.13
CA TYR A 63 14.13 10.23 0.94
C TYR A 63 14.29 9.27 -0.23
N ALA A 64 13.45 8.24 -0.32
CA ALA A 64 13.38 7.32 -1.45
C ALA A 64 12.98 8.01 -2.77
N ALA A 65 12.33 9.18 -2.68
CA ALA A 65 12.04 10.02 -3.85
C ALA A 65 13.24 10.84 -4.37
N GLY A 66 14.44 10.70 -3.78
CA GLY A 66 15.66 11.38 -4.25
C GLY A 66 15.87 12.76 -3.65
N MET A 67 15.55 12.93 -2.36
CA MET A 67 15.73 14.20 -1.66
C MET A 67 17.21 14.61 -1.52
N ARG A 68 17.48 15.91 -1.62
CA ARG A 68 18.75 16.53 -1.24
C ARG A 68 18.74 16.89 0.24
N LEU A 69 19.64 16.31 1.03
CA LEU A 69 19.83 16.68 2.44
C LEU A 69 20.77 17.87 2.54
N ALA A 70 20.29 18.96 3.14
CA ALA A 70 21.14 20.06 3.56
C ALA A 70 21.88 19.65 4.84
N THR A 71 23.21 19.78 4.82
CA THR A 71 24.05 19.57 6.00
C THR A 71 24.69 20.90 6.37
N THR A 72 24.74 21.25 7.65
CA THR A 72 25.34 22.50 8.13
C THR A 72 26.83 22.61 7.83
N ASP A 73 27.55 21.48 7.80
CA ASP A 73 29.01 21.47 7.77
C ASP A 73 29.62 20.84 6.51
N ARG A 74 28.79 20.41 5.55
CA ARG A 74 29.22 19.76 4.30
C ARG A 74 28.37 20.21 3.11
N ALA A 75 28.88 19.96 1.90
CA ALA A 75 28.08 20.09 0.69
C ALA A 75 26.86 19.16 0.78
N ALA A 76 25.69 19.68 0.42
CA ALA A 76 24.45 18.93 0.49
C ALA A 76 24.53 17.63 -0.32
N VAL A 77 24.05 16.55 0.28
CA VAL A 77 24.12 15.18 -0.25
C VAL A 77 22.85 14.89 -1.04
N ASN A 78 23.00 14.40 -2.27
CA ASN A 78 21.88 13.89 -3.06
C ASN A 78 21.69 12.41 -2.75
N LEU A 79 20.51 12.04 -2.25
CA LEU A 79 20.14 10.63 -2.16
C LEU A 79 19.65 10.13 -3.53
N PRO A 80 19.98 8.89 -3.91
CA PRO A 80 19.41 8.31 -5.11
C PRO A 80 17.89 8.22 -4.97
N GLY A 81 17.18 8.65 -6.01
CA GLY A 81 15.75 8.40 -6.12
C GLY A 81 15.49 6.98 -6.60
N LEU A 82 14.24 6.56 -6.45
CA LEU A 82 13.71 5.29 -6.92
C LEU A 82 14.02 5.01 -8.41
N GLN A 83 14.46 3.81 -8.72
CA GLN A 83 14.80 3.36 -10.07
C GLN A 83 14.07 2.06 -10.44
N PRO A 84 13.83 1.81 -11.73
CA PRO A 84 13.39 0.50 -12.19
C PRO A 84 14.36 -0.60 -11.77
N GLY A 85 13.83 -1.69 -11.22
CA GLY A 85 14.59 -2.81 -10.66
C GLY A 85 14.81 -2.73 -9.15
N ASP A 86 14.53 -1.59 -8.52
CA ASP A 86 14.67 -1.46 -7.06
C ASP A 86 13.72 -2.42 -6.33
N HIS A 87 14.29 -3.17 -5.40
CA HIS A 87 13.52 -3.88 -4.38
C HIS A 87 13.20 -2.89 -3.27
N VAL A 88 11.95 -2.88 -2.81
CA VAL A 88 11.46 -1.86 -1.87
C VAL A 88 10.75 -2.47 -0.68
N LEU A 89 10.86 -1.79 0.46
CA LEU A 89 9.97 -1.98 1.59
C LEU A 89 8.71 -1.13 1.38
N VAL A 90 7.55 -1.77 1.48
CA VAL A 90 6.24 -1.14 1.37
C VAL A 90 5.54 -1.25 2.71
N VAL A 91 4.88 -0.17 3.14
CA VAL A 91 3.95 -0.18 4.26
C VAL A 91 2.57 0.16 3.74
N TRP A 92 1.58 -0.61 4.17
CA TRP A 92 0.17 -0.41 3.84
C TRP A 92 -0.45 0.56 4.85
N VAL A 93 -0.97 1.68 4.34
CA VAL A 93 -1.80 2.60 5.12
C VAL A 93 -3.23 2.43 4.65
N ALA A 94 -4.00 1.63 5.39
CA ALA A 94 -5.27 1.07 4.93
C ALA A 94 -5.10 0.35 3.57
N ASN A 95 -5.61 0.94 2.48
CA ASN A 95 -5.52 0.37 1.13
C ASN A 95 -4.43 0.99 0.25
N ASP A 96 -3.71 2.00 0.77
CA ASP A 96 -2.73 2.73 -0.01
C ASP A 96 -1.31 2.19 0.25
N PRO A 97 -0.58 1.77 -0.79
CA PRO A 97 0.80 1.35 -0.65
C PRO A 97 1.73 2.57 -0.53
N VAL A 98 2.60 2.55 0.48
CA VAL A 98 3.64 3.56 0.71
C VAL A 98 5.01 2.92 0.61
N VAL A 99 5.79 3.31 -0.40
CA VAL A 99 7.21 2.94 -0.53
C VAL A 99 8.01 3.70 0.51
N VAL A 100 8.58 2.97 1.47
CA VAL A 100 9.34 3.56 2.58
C VAL A 100 10.79 3.75 2.19
N ASP A 101 11.43 2.68 1.67
CA ASP A 101 12.83 2.70 1.29
C ASP A 101 13.17 1.63 0.25
N VAL A 102 14.30 1.81 -0.42
CA VAL A 102 14.95 0.78 -1.26
C VAL A 102 15.73 -0.15 -0.34
N ILE A 103 15.63 -1.46 -0.57
CA ILE A 103 16.29 -2.48 0.23
C ILE A 103 17.33 -3.24 -0.59
N THR A 104 18.47 -3.51 0.04
CA THR A 104 19.57 -4.29 -0.52
C THR A 104 19.94 -5.42 0.44
N ARG A 105 20.43 -6.55 -0.09
CA ARG A 105 20.94 -7.67 0.73
C ARG A 105 22.37 -7.43 1.19
#